data_AF-A0A438M2R3-F1
#
_entry.id   AF-A0A438M2R3-F1
#
_cell.length_a   1.000
_cell.length_b   1.000
_cell.length_c   1.000
_cell.angle_alpha   90.00
_cell.angle_beta   90.00
_cell.angle_gamma   90.00
#
_symmetry.space_group_name_H-M   'P 1'
#
loop_
_entity.id
_entity.type
_entity.pdbx_description
1 polymer ?
#
loop_
_entity_poly.entity_id
_entity_poly.type
_entity_poly.pdbx_seq_one_letter_code
_entity_poly.pdbx_strand_id
1 'polypeptide(L)'
;MGANHAHGTAVPNSRRTLMATLAALVPLAIVTLAGLLWLWPDGRHDTGTPPQSSVERLTGTVTSVTLKPCPAVTEGAPKPDPATCGNATVTVGDGPDVGKDVALRLPTGPGAQRFAPGDDVILLRDADGAYQISDHDRALPLWLLGAAFALAVIAFGRWRGLTALVGLAVTFVLLLTFVIPGILEGKPPMLVAIVGSAAIMLIVLYLTHGFSPSTSVAVLGTLAALALTGVLSYGALGFAKLNGITDDSSLMLGMSVSIDTQGLLLAGIIIGALGVLDDVTVTQAVTVAELAQANPSYGFARLYRAAGRIGRAHIASVINTIILAYAGASLPLLLLFSIGSQPLGDVLTTPVIMQEIVRSVVGTLGLISAVPITTALAALTAARHATPESSRDGDEELSSRREGLPSRRDRREGVSIRRGRREGVSGRPDGPEDFFSRGDDDVADDFFSRQDDDDRDDFFSDPGDRRETGPDRPRDTPIPEGGFFTPASIRPGAPESPPGHPATRPAERARQGDAADRPPPARHRRRPGA
;
A
#
# COMPACT_ATOMS: atom_id res chain seq x y z
N MET A 1 -48.52 -23.55 3.80
CA MET A 1 -48.52 -22.13 3.38
C MET A 1 -47.78 -21.35 4.44
N GLY A 2 -46.59 -20.82 4.15
CA GLY A 2 -45.82 -19.99 5.07
C GLY A 2 -45.31 -18.78 4.31
N ALA A 3 -45.72 -17.58 4.73
CA ALA A 3 -45.37 -16.33 4.05
C ALA A 3 -44.06 -15.76 4.64
N ASN A 4 -43.01 -15.73 3.82
CA ASN A 4 -41.78 -15.02 4.16
C ASN A 4 -41.98 -13.51 3.94
N HIS A 5 -42.17 -12.75 5.02
CA HIS A 5 -42.16 -11.29 4.96
C HIS A 5 -40.73 -10.75 5.09
N ALA A 6 -40.05 -10.62 3.95
CA ALA A 6 -38.79 -9.89 3.86
C ALA A 6 -39.05 -8.39 3.84
N HIS A 7 -39.10 -7.75 5.02
CA HIS A 7 -39.16 -6.30 5.13
C HIS A 7 -37.79 -5.68 4.87
N GLY A 8 -37.47 -5.44 3.59
CA GLY A 8 -36.40 -4.52 3.21
C GLY A 8 -36.84 -3.09 3.50
N THR A 9 -36.38 -2.51 4.60
CA THR A 9 -36.61 -1.09 4.96
C THR A 9 -35.75 -0.18 4.08
N ALA A 10 -36.13 -0.04 2.82
CA ALA A 10 -35.57 0.98 1.94
C ALA A 10 -36.03 2.36 2.44
N VAL A 11 -35.11 3.13 3.02
CA VAL A 11 -35.36 4.53 3.37
C VAL A 11 -35.78 5.29 2.10
N PRO A 12 -36.88 6.08 2.13
CA PRO A 12 -37.26 6.89 0.98
C PRO A 12 -36.21 7.97 0.74
N ASN A 13 -35.26 7.69 -0.17
CA ASN A 13 -34.27 8.65 -0.62
C ASN A 13 -34.97 9.93 -1.10
N SER A 14 -34.59 11.08 -0.55
CA SER A 14 -35.03 12.35 -1.10
C SER A 14 -34.56 12.42 -2.55
N ARG A 15 -35.51 12.56 -3.50
CA ARG A 15 -35.24 12.66 -4.94
C ARG A 15 -34.16 13.70 -5.25
N ARG A 16 -34.07 14.76 -4.42
CA ARG A 16 -33.05 15.82 -4.50
C ARG A 16 -31.64 15.32 -4.15
N THR A 17 -31.48 14.47 -3.14
CA THR A 17 -30.16 13.93 -2.75
C THR A 17 -29.66 12.92 -3.78
N LEU A 18 -30.55 12.05 -4.27
CA LEU A 18 -30.24 11.11 -5.36
C LEU A 18 -29.92 11.84 -6.68
N MET A 19 -30.63 12.93 -7.00
CA MET A 19 -30.27 13.79 -8.13
C MET A 19 -28.93 14.52 -7.92
N ALA A 20 -28.62 14.98 -6.71
CA ALA A 20 -27.35 15.66 -6.43
C ALA A 20 -26.14 14.72 -6.50
N THR A 21 -26.26 13.48 -5.99
CA THR A 21 -25.18 12.48 -6.13
C THR A 21 -25.00 12.05 -7.57
N LEU A 22 -26.09 11.80 -8.31
CA LEU A 22 -26.01 11.52 -9.76
C LEU A 22 -25.41 12.70 -10.55
N ALA A 23 -25.76 13.94 -10.21
CA ALA A 23 -25.21 15.14 -10.87
C ALA A 23 -23.69 15.31 -10.65
N ALA A 24 -23.12 14.75 -9.58
CA ALA A 24 -21.67 14.70 -9.39
C ALA A 24 -21.03 13.48 -10.07
N LEU A 25 -21.67 12.31 -9.97
CA LEU A 25 -21.14 11.04 -10.45
C LEU A 25 -21.23 10.85 -11.97
N VAL A 26 -22.27 11.35 -12.63
CA VAL A 26 -22.45 11.17 -14.09
C VAL A 26 -21.39 11.94 -14.88
N PRO A 27 -21.12 13.25 -14.64
CA PRO A 27 -20.03 13.95 -15.34
C PRO A 27 -18.66 13.31 -15.09
N LEU A 28 -18.42 12.86 -13.85
CA LEU A 28 -17.22 12.15 -13.46
C LEU A 28 -17.05 10.82 -14.22
N ALA A 29 -18.09 9.97 -14.26
CA ALA A 29 -18.05 8.72 -15.01
C ALA A 29 -17.88 8.95 -16.52
N ILE A 30 -18.46 10.03 -17.06
CA ILE A 30 -18.23 10.47 -18.45
C ILE A 30 -16.76 10.88 -18.65
N VAL A 31 -16.16 11.64 -17.73
CA VAL A 31 -14.74 12.03 -17.79
C VAL A 31 -13.82 10.81 -17.67
N THR A 32 -14.10 9.87 -16.77
CA THR A 32 -13.35 8.61 -16.67
C THR A 32 -13.50 7.77 -17.94
N LEU A 33 -14.69 7.67 -18.52
CA LEU A 33 -14.91 6.94 -19.77
C LEU A 33 -14.22 7.62 -20.97
N ALA A 34 -14.29 8.95 -21.07
CA ALA A 34 -13.57 9.71 -22.09
C ALA A 34 -12.05 9.56 -21.92
N GLY A 35 -11.55 9.57 -20.68
CA GLY A 35 -10.15 9.30 -20.35
C GLY A 35 -9.74 7.88 -20.72
N LEU A 36 -10.56 6.86 -20.43
CA LEU A 36 -10.33 5.47 -20.83
C LEU A 36 -10.24 5.35 -22.35
N LEU A 37 -11.17 5.97 -23.08
CA LEU A 37 -11.19 5.93 -24.56
C LEU A 37 -10.01 6.69 -25.18
N TRP A 38 -9.58 7.80 -24.58
CA TRP A 38 -8.46 8.60 -25.07
C TRP A 38 -7.09 7.98 -24.74
N LEU A 39 -6.96 7.36 -23.57
CA LEU A 39 -5.74 6.70 -23.12
C LEU A 39 -5.74 5.18 -23.40
N TRP A 40 -6.74 4.64 -24.10
CA TRP A 40 -6.80 3.21 -24.40
C TRP A 40 -5.56 2.79 -25.19
N PRO A 41 -4.93 1.66 -24.87
CA PRO A 41 -3.81 1.16 -25.65
C PRO A 41 -4.28 0.67 -27.03
N ASP A 42 -3.64 1.18 -28.07
CA ASP A 42 -3.92 0.82 -29.47
C ASP A 42 -3.36 -0.57 -29.85
N GLY A 43 -2.53 -1.16 -28.99
CA GLY A 43 -1.81 -2.42 -29.25
C GLY A 43 -0.71 -2.27 -30.30
N ARG A 44 -0.32 -1.02 -30.62
CA ARG A 44 0.60 -0.67 -31.71
C ARG A 44 2.09 -0.71 -31.33
N HIS A 45 2.40 -1.33 -30.20
CA HIS A 45 3.77 -1.48 -29.76
C HIS A 45 4.50 -2.60 -30.48
N ASP A 46 5.05 -2.24 -31.63
CA ASP A 46 6.34 -2.78 -32.05
C ASP A 46 7.30 -2.62 -30.87
N THR A 47 7.64 -3.73 -30.21
CA THR A 47 8.77 -3.76 -29.28
C THR A 47 10.02 -3.50 -30.10
N GLY A 48 10.45 -2.23 -30.19
CA GLY A 48 11.63 -1.80 -30.95
C GLY A 48 12.93 -2.44 -30.46
N THR A 49 12.90 -3.07 -29.29
CA THR A 49 13.84 -4.09 -28.87
C THR A 49 13.62 -5.36 -29.70
N PRO A 50 14.52 -5.75 -30.63
CA PRO A 50 14.48 -7.11 -31.17
C PRO A 50 14.51 -8.10 -29.99
N PRO A 51 13.81 -9.25 -30.05
CA PRO A 51 13.72 -10.17 -28.92
C PRO A 51 15.12 -10.47 -28.40
N GLN A 52 15.38 -10.12 -27.13
CA GLN A 52 16.69 -10.22 -26.49
C GLN A 52 17.06 -11.69 -26.32
N SER A 53 17.60 -12.28 -27.39
CA SER A 53 17.51 -13.72 -27.70
C SER A 53 16.07 -14.24 -27.73
N SER A 54 15.78 -15.17 -28.65
CA SER A 54 14.53 -15.93 -28.63
C SER A 54 14.60 -16.99 -27.52
N VAL A 55 14.63 -16.55 -26.27
CA VAL A 55 14.66 -17.44 -25.11
C VAL A 55 13.28 -18.06 -24.93
N GLU A 56 13.13 -19.28 -25.44
CA GLU A 56 11.87 -20.02 -25.39
C GLU A 56 11.69 -20.62 -23.99
N ARG A 57 10.60 -20.26 -23.31
CA ARG A 57 10.23 -20.80 -22.00
C ARG A 57 9.41 -22.07 -22.17
N LEU A 58 9.96 -23.19 -21.71
CA LEU A 58 9.40 -24.54 -21.87
C LEU A 58 9.22 -25.19 -20.48
N THR A 59 8.40 -26.23 -20.40
CA THR A 59 8.30 -27.09 -19.22
C THR A 59 9.19 -28.33 -19.36
N GLY A 60 9.43 -29.02 -18.26
CA GLY A 60 10.03 -30.35 -18.21
C GLY A 60 9.98 -30.95 -16.82
N THR A 61 10.30 -32.23 -16.69
CA THR A 61 10.30 -32.94 -15.40
C THR A 61 11.67 -33.56 -15.14
N VAL A 62 12.22 -33.36 -13.94
CA VAL A 62 13.54 -33.87 -13.55
C VAL A 62 13.48 -35.38 -13.38
N THR A 63 14.25 -36.15 -14.17
CA THR A 63 14.30 -37.62 -14.07
C THR A 63 15.41 -38.11 -13.16
N SER A 64 16.53 -37.39 -13.08
CA SER A 64 17.65 -37.73 -12.20
C SER A 64 18.53 -36.53 -11.87
N VAL A 65 19.18 -36.55 -10.71
CA VAL A 65 20.10 -35.51 -10.27
C VAL A 65 21.44 -36.15 -9.89
N THR A 66 22.52 -35.69 -10.51
CA THR A 66 23.89 -36.16 -10.28
C THR A 66 24.70 -35.04 -9.64
N LEU A 67 24.81 -35.06 -8.32
CA LEU A 67 25.59 -34.10 -7.56
C LEU A 67 27.10 -34.31 -7.78
N LYS A 68 27.85 -33.21 -7.73
CA LYS A 68 29.32 -33.15 -7.86
C LYS A 68 29.86 -32.22 -6.77
N PRO A 69 31.11 -32.41 -6.31
CA PRO A 69 31.74 -31.46 -5.39
C PRO A 69 31.67 -30.03 -5.93
N CYS A 70 31.22 -29.09 -5.10
CA CYS A 70 31.18 -27.68 -5.47
C CYS A 70 32.59 -27.15 -5.77
N PRO A 71 32.73 -26.17 -6.68
CA PRO A 71 33.99 -25.47 -6.86
C PRO A 71 34.39 -24.78 -5.54
N ALA A 72 35.69 -24.73 -5.27
CA ALA A 72 36.23 -23.98 -4.14
C ALA A 72 35.90 -22.49 -4.32
N VAL A 73 35.39 -21.86 -3.26
CA VAL A 73 35.10 -20.42 -3.23
C VAL A 73 36.18 -19.65 -2.47
N THR A 74 36.37 -18.40 -2.84
CA THR A 74 37.29 -17.47 -2.19
C THR A 74 36.94 -17.29 -0.71
N GLU A 75 37.97 -17.09 0.12
CA GLU A 75 37.80 -16.83 1.55
C GLU A 75 36.90 -15.60 1.79
N GLY A 76 35.90 -15.74 2.66
CA GLY A 76 34.86 -14.72 2.90
C GLY A 76 33.60 -14.81 2.03
N ALA A 77 33.61 -15.60 0.94
CA ALA A 77 32.40 -15.82 0.14
C ALA A 77 31.43 -16.83 0.80
N PRO A 78 30.10 -16.71 0.59
CA PRO A 78 29.14 -17.72 1.03
C PRO A 78 29.49 -19.10 0.44
N LYS A 79 29.59 -20.13 1.30
CA LYS A 79 29.83 -21.50 0.85
C LYS A 79 28.61 -22.00 0.04
N PRO A 80 28.79 -22.48 -1.20
CA PRO A 80 27.69 -23.00 -2.00
C PRO A 80 27.12 -24.27 -1.37
N ASP A 81 25.80 -24.45 -1.47
CA ASP A 81 25.12 -25.64 -0.96
C ASP A 81 25.52 -26.87 -1.79
N PRO A 82 26.09 -27.94 -1.18
CA PRO A 82 26.42 -29.18 -1.88
C PRO A 82 25.26 -29.80 -2.68
N ALA A 83 24.01 -29.55 -2.28
CA ALA A 83 22.82 -30.02 -2.99
C ALA A 83 22.50 -29.23 -4.29
N THR A 84 23.26 -28.16 -4.59
CA THR A 84 23.07 -27.31 -5.79
C THR A 84 24.20 -27.48 -6.82
N CYS A 85 25.24 -28.25 -6.49
CA CYS A 85 26.39 -28.46 -7.35
C CYS A 85 26.26 -29.79 -8.10
N GLY A 86 26.05 -29.75 -9.42
CA GLY A 86 25.88 -30.96 -10.21
C GLY A 86 25.19 -30.75 -11.55
N ASN A 87 24.68 -31.85 -12.10
CA ASN A 87 23.84 -31.86 -13.29
C ASN A 87 22.49 -32.51 -12.94
N ALA A 88 21.41 -32.08 -13.58
CA ALA A 88 20.13 -32.77 -13.58
C ALA A 88 19.77 -33.20 -15.01
N THR A 89 19.23 -34.41 -15.16
CA THR A 89 18.59 -34.84 -16.40
C THR A 89 17.13 -34.47 -16.33
N VAL A 90 16.63 -33.77 -17.36
CA VAL A 90 15.25 -33.30 -17.44
C VAL A 90 14.64 -33.82 -18.74
N THR A 91 13.47 -34.45 -18.66
CA THR A 91 12.67 -34.75 -19.85
C THR A 91 11.93 -33.48 -20.25
N VAL A 92 12.09 -33.03 -21.49
CA VAL A 92 11.42 -31.83 -22.01
C VAL A 92 9.91 -32.08 -22.15
N GLY A 93 9.09 -31.21 -21.55
CA GLY A 93 7.63 -31.31 -21.53
C GLY A 93 6.94 -30.63 -22.72
N ASP A 94 7.50 -29.51 -23.20
CA ASP A 94 6.95 -28.69 -24.30
C ASP A 94 7.98 -28.36 -25.39
N GLY A 95 7.52 -27.96 -26.58
CA GLY A 95 8.35 -27.41 -27.65
C GLY A 95 8.83 -28.44 -28.71
N PRO A 96 9.96 -28.18 -29.40
CA PRO A 96 10.41 -29.03 -30.52
C PRO A 96 11.08 -30.35 -30.09
N ASP A 97 11.47 -30.46 -28.82
CA ASP A 97 12.27 -31.56 -28.27
C ASP A 97 11.51 -32.38 -27.21
N VAL A 98 10.16 -32.31 -27.20
CA VAL A 98 9.27 -33.02 -26.26
C VAL A 98 9.63 -34.51 -26.13
N GLY A 99 9.69 -34.98 -24.88
CA GLY A 99 10.01 -36.37 -24.53
C GLY A 99 11.50 -36.73 -24.64
N LYS A 100 12.39 -35.78 -25.01
CA LYS A 100 13.84 -35.99 -24.97
C LYS A 100 14.39 -35.63 -23.60
N ASP A 101 15.36 -36.43 -23.15
CA ASP A 101 16.15 -36.15 -21.96
C ASP A 101 17.33 -35.23 -22.30
N VAL A 102 17.42 -34.10 -21.58
CA VAL A 102 18.54 -33.16 -21.66
C VAL A 102 19.29 -33.11 -20.32
N ALA A 103 20.62 -33.23 -20.39
CA ALA A 103 21.49 -33.18 -19.20
C ALA A 103 21.97 -31.75 -18.95
N LEU A 104 21.35 -31.09 -17.98
CA LEU A 104 21.50 -29.66 -17.69
C LEU A 104 22.35 -29.46 -16.43
N ARG A 105 23.01 -28.31 -16.31
CA ARG A 105 23.73 -27.93 -15.09
C ARG A 105 22.74 -27.37 -14.06
N LEU A 106 22.88 -27.76 -12.79
CA LEU A 106 22.10 -27.18 -11.70
C LEU A 106 22.46 -25.69 -11.51
N PRO A 107 21.49 -24.81 -11.24
CA PRO A 107 21.75 -23.44 -10.82
C PRO A 107 22.60 -23.39 -9.54
N THR A 108 23.59 -22.49 -9.49
CA THR A 108 24.50 -22.34 -8.34
C THR A 108 24.57 -20.89 -7.88
N GLY A 109 24.58 -20.66 -6.57
CA GLY A 109 24.71 -19.34 -5.96
C GLY A 109 23.91 -19.20 -4.67
N PRO A 110 23.97 -18.02 -4.00
CA PRO A 110 23.09 -17.72 -2.86
C PRO A 110 21.62 -17.81 -3.29
N GLY A 111 20.80 -18.55 -2.56
CA GLY A 111 19.39 -18.77 -2.89
C GLY A 111 19.12 -19.73 -4.06
N ALA A 112 20.14 -20.41 -4.59
CA ALA A 112 19.95 -21.45 -5.60
C ALA A 112 19.04 -22.57 -5.09
N GLN A 113 18.09 -22.99 -5.93
CA GLN A 113 17.07 -23.97 -5.54
C GLN A 113 17.62 -25.39 -5.64
N ARG A 114 17.14 -26.25 -4.75
CA ARG A 114 17.41 -27.69 -4.79
C ARG A 114 16.37 -28.34 -5.67
N PHE A 115 16.80 -29.24 -6.54
CA PHE A 115 15.94 -30.02 -7.43
C PHE A 115 16.10 -31.51 -7.10
N ALA A 116 15.01 -32.27 -7.22
CA ALA A 116 14.91 -33.69 -6.96
C ALA A 116 14.25 -34.41 -8.16
N PRO A 117 14.47 -35.73 -8.30
CA PRO A 117 13.72 -36.54 -9.28
C PRO A 117 12.21 -36.47 -9.02
N GLY A 118 11.44 -36.15 -10.06
CA GLY A 118 9.99 -35.93 -10.00
C GLY A 118 9.55 -34.47 -9.93
N ASP A 119 10.48 -33.51 -9.79
CA ASP A 119 10.12 -32.09 -9.79
C ASP A 119 9.81 -31.58 -11.21
N ASP A 120 8.71 -30.84 -11.34
CA ASP A 120 8.38 -30.08 -12.54
C ASP A 120 9.16 -28.76 -12.56
N VAL A 121 9.79 -28.46 -13.69
CA VAL A 121 10.73 -27.35 -13.87
C VAL A 121 10.46 -26.55 -15.14
N ILE A 122 10.87 -25.29 -15.09
CA ILE A 122 10.88 -24.37 -16.21
C ILE A 122 12.27 -24.39 -16.84
N LEU A 123 12.29 -24.72 -18.12
CA LEU A 123 13.46 -24.68 -18.98
C LEU A 123 13.46 -23.37 -19.78
N LEU A 124 14.65 -22.82 -19.98
CA LEU A 124 14.90 -21.77 -20.96
C LEU A 124 15.77 -22.36 -22.06
N ARG A 125 15.36 -22.18 -23.31
CA ARG A 125 16.08 -22.61 -24.51
C ARG A 125 16.51 -21.39 -25.29
N ASP A 126 17.80 -21.23 -25.54
CA ASP A 126 18.31 -20.08 -26.30
C ASP A 126 18.17 -20.26 -27.82
N ALA A 127 18.61 -19.25 -28.59
CA ALA A 127 18.54 -19.26 -30.04
C ALA A 127 19.47 -20.31 -30.70
N ASP A 128 20.52 -20.75 -30.00
CA ASP A 128 21.43 -21.80 -30.45
C ASP A 128 20.89 -23.21 -30.09
N GLY A 129 19.75 -23.27 -29.38
CA GLY A 129 19.08 -24.50 -28.96
C GLY A 129 19.63 -25.12 -27.69
N ALA A 130 20.51 -24.41 -26.96
CA ALA A 130 21.00 -24.88 -25.67
C ALA A 130 19.96 -24.63 -24.57
N TYR A 131 19.87 -25.60 -23.65
CA TYR A 131 18.89 -25.62 -22.56
C TYR A 131 19.56 -25.25 -21.24
N GLN A 132 18.81 -24.56 -20.38
CA GLN A 132 19.17 -24.32 -18.98
C GLN A 132 17.93 -24.43 -18.08
N ILE A 133 18.12 -24.94 -16.87
CA ILE A 133 17.08 -24.94 -15.83
C ILE A 133 16.99 -23.53 -15.28
N SER A 134 15.80 -22.92 -15.34
CA SER A 134 15.55 -21.59 -14.78
C SER A 134 15.04 -21.69 -13.34
N ASP A 135 13.98 -22.45 -13.12
CA ASP A 135 13.29 -22.52 -11.82
C ASP A 135 12.32 -23.71 -11.77
N HIS A 136 11.68 -23.95 -10.63
CA HIS A 136 10.55 -24.88 -10.51
C HIS A 136 9.29 -24.35 -11.20
N ASP A 137 8.46 -25.24 -11.75
CA ASP A 137 7.08 -24.86 -12.10
C ASP A 137 6.23 -24.77 -10.83
N ARG A 138 5.60 -23.61 -10.64
CA ARG A 138 4.75 -23.31 -9.48
C ARG A 138 3.27 -23.17 -9.86
N ALA A 139 2.89 -23.48 -11.10
CA ALA A 139 1.52 -23.34 -11.59
C ALA A 139 0.50 -24.05 -10.67
N LEU A 140 0.73 -25.34 -10.36
CA LEU A 140 -0.19 -26.12 -9.51
C LEU A 140 -0.26 -25.59 -8.05
N PRO A 141 0.85 -25.36 -7.33
CA PRO A 141 0.81 -24.71 -6.01
C PRO A 141 0.08 -23.37 -5.98
N LEU A 142 0.30 -22.51 -6.99
CA LEU A 142 -0.37 -21.21 -7.10
C LEU A 142 -1.88 -21.35 -7.34
N TRP A 143 -2.31 -22.30 -8.19
CA TRP A 143 -3.73 -22.61 -8.37
C TRP A 143 -4.38 -23.14 -7.09
N LEU A 144 -3.69 -24.00 -6.32
CA LEU A 144 -4.19 -24.50 -5.05
C LEU A 144 -4.34 -23.39 -3.99
N LEU A 145 -3.35 -22.50 -3.88
CA LEU A 145 -3.42 -21.32 -3.00
C LEU A 145 -4.53 -20.36 -3.42
N GLY A 146 -4.65 -20.07 -4.72
CA GLY A 146 -5.72 -19.22 -5.27
C GLY A 146 -7.12 -19.80 -5.03
N ALA A 147 -7.28 -21.11 -5.20
CA ALA A 147 -8.52 -21.81 -4.90
C ALA A 147 -8.85 -21.78 -3.39
N ALA A 148 -7.87 -22.03 -2.51
CA ALA A 148 -8.06 -21.94 -1.07
C ALA A 148 -8.47 -20.53 -0.61
N PHE A 149 -7.82 -19.49 -1.15
CA PHE A 149 -8.19 -18.09 -0.92
C PHE A 149 -9.61 -17.78 -1.39
N ALA A 150 -9.96 -18.15 -2.63
CA ALA A 150 -11.29 -17.93 -3.19
C ALA A 150 -12.38 -18.64 -2.38
N LEU A 151 -12.14 -19.89 -1.97
CA LEU A 151 -13.06 -20.65 -1.11
C LEU A 151 -13.24 -20.00 0.26
N ALA A 152 -12.17 -19.49 0.89
CA ALA A 152 -12.27 -18.78 2.17
C ALA A 152 -13.08 -17.48 2.04
N VAL A 153 -12.84 -16.68 1.00
CA VAL A 153 -13.57 -15.44 0.72
C VAL A 153 -15.06 -15.72 0.44
N ILE A 154 -15.39 -16.77 -0.33
CA ILE A 154 -16.77 -17.16 -0.60
C ILE A 154 -17.44 -17.76 0.65
N ALA A 155 -16.73 -18.54 1.47
CA ALA A 155 -17.28 -19.09 2.71
C ALA A 155 -17.66 -18.00 3.72
N PHE A 156 -16.78 -16.99 3.89
CA PHE A 156 -17.02 -15.87 4.80
C PHE A 156 -18.00 -14.84 4.23
N GLY A 157 -17.75 -14.35 3.01
CA GLY A 157 -18.53 -13.28 2.37
C GLY A 157 -19.78 -13.73 1.61
N ARG A 158 -19.94 -15.03 1.35
CA ARG A 158 -21.06 -15.62 0.59
C ARG A 158 -21.17 -14.93 -0.79
N TRP A 159 -22.34 -14.40 -1.16
CA TRP A 159 -22.52 -13.63 -2.39
C TRP A 159 -21.63 -12.38 -2.46
N ARG A 160 -21.42 -11.68 -1.33
CA ARG A 160 -20.51 -10.52 -1.28
C ARG A 160 -19.05 -10.92 -1.49
N GLY A 161 -18.68 -12.11 -1.02
CA GLY A 161 -17.38 -12.72 -1.28
C GLY A 161 -17.16 -12.99 -2.77
N LEU A 162 -18.16 -13.55 -3.45
CA LEU A 162 -18.10 -13.74 -4.91
C LEU A 162 -17.97 -12.39 -5.66
N THR A 163 -18.77 -11.38 -5.31
CA THR A 163 -18.64 -10.05 -5.95
C THR A 163 -17.29 -9.38 -5.67
N ALA A 164 -16.67 -9.62 -4.51
CA ALA A 164 -15.33 -9.15 -4.20
C ALA A 164 -14.26 -9.82 -5.08
N LEU A 165 -14.37 -11.14 -5.32
CA LEU A 165 -13.47 -11.85 -6.23
C LEU A 165 -13.64 -11.39 -7.70
N VAL A 166 -14.87 -11.12 -8.14
CA VAL A 166 -15.10 -10.54 -9.48
C VAL A 166 -14.56 -9.11 -9.55
N GLY A 167 -14.69 -8.32 -8.48
CA GLY A 167 -14.06 -7.00 -8.37
C GLY A 167 -12.54 -7.06 -8.48
N LEU A 168 -11.89 -7.99 -7.77
CA LEU A 168 -10.46 -8.24 -7.86
C LEU A 168 -10.03 -8.64 -9.28
N ALA A 169 -10.81 -9.50 -9.95
CA ALA A 169 -10.57 -9.89 -11.34
C ALA A 169 -10.68 -8.68 -12.30
N VAL A 170 -11.67 -7.81 -12.12
CA VAL A 170 -11.82 -6.55 -12.89
C VAL A 170 -10.61 -5.63 -12.68
N THR A 171 -10.12 -5.49 -11.44
CA THR A 171 -8.90 -4.74 -11.13
C THR A 171 -7.70 -5.29 -11.91
N PHE A 172 -7.47 -6.61 -11.86
CA PHE A 172 -6.38 -7.23 -12.63
C PHE A 172 -6.54 -7.06 -14.14
N VAL A 173 -7.76 -7.20 -14.68
CA VAL A 173 -8.01 -6.96 -16.11
C VAL A 173 -7.65 -5.53 -16.49
N LEU A 174 -8.14 -4.51 -15.77
CA LEU A 174 -7.81 -3.11 -16.09
C LEU A 174 -6.32 -2.79 -15.90
N LEU A 175 -5.64 -3.39 -14.92
CA LEU A 175 -4.19 -3.24 -14.79
C LEU A 175 -3.44 -3.85 -15.98
N LEU A 176 -3.78 -5.08 -16.37
CA LEU A 176 -3.08 -5.84 -17.43
C LEU A 176 -3.45 -5.39 -18.85
N THR A 177 -4.66 -4.90 -19.10
CA THR A 177 -5.12 -4.54 -20.46
C THR A 177 -5.22 -3.04 -20.73
N PHE A 178 -5.19 -2.18 -19.70
CA PHE A 178 -5.25 -0.73 -19.85
C PHE A 178 -4.03 -0.03 -19.23
N VAL A 179 -3.76 -0.23 -17.94
CA VAL A 179 -2.71 0.54 -17.24
C VAL A 179 -1.31 0.17 -17.74
N ILE A 180 -0.92 -1.11 -17.68
CA ILE A 180 0.42 -1.55 -18.09
C ILE A 180 0.65 -1.28 -19.59
N PRO A 181 -0.23 -1.69 -20.53
CA PRO A 181 0.01 -1.43 -21.94
C PRO A 181 -0.04 0.07 -22.28
N GLY A 182 -0.89 0.86 -21.61
CA GLY A 182 -0.94 2.31 -21.79
C GLY A 182 0.35 3.02 -21.35
N ILE A 183 0.95 2.58 -20.24
CA ILE A 183 2.27 3.08 -19.78
C ILE A 183 3.38 2.66 -20.73
N LEU A 184 3.38 1.39 -21.18
CA LEU A 184 4.36 0.90 -22.16
C LEU A 184 4.26 1.69 -23.47
N GLU A 185 3.04 2.01 -23.92
CA GLU A 185 2.72 2.88 -25.07
C GLU A 185 3.22 4.34 -24.94
N GLY A 186 3.93 4.70 -23.87
CA GLY A 186 4.50 6.03 -23.66
C GLY A 186 3.44 7.08 -23.29
N LYS A 187 2.21 6.68 -22.98
CA LYS A 187 1.18 7.60 -22.48
C LYS A 187 1.59 8.07 -21.07
N PRO A 188 1.27 9.30 -20.65
CA PRO A 188 1.73 9.84 -19.36
C PRO A 188 1.28 8.96 -18.17
N PRO A 189 2.19 8.29 -17.43
CA PRO A 189 1.81 7.24 -16.49
C PRO A 189 0.90 7.74 -15.35
N MET A 190 1.11 8.98 -14.89
CA MET A 190 0.24 9.63 -13.90
C MET A 190 -1.21 9.75 -14.37
N LEU A 191 -1.45 10.10 -15.64
CA LEU A 191 -2.82 10.21 -16.18
C LEU A 191 -3.47 8.83 -16.35
N VAL A 192 -2.70 7.85 -16.85
CA VAL A 192 -3.14 6.47 -16.98
C VAL A 192 -3.52 5.90 -15.60
N ALA A 193 -2.74 6.18 -14.56
CA ALA A 193 -3.04 5.77 -13.19
C ALA A 193 -4.28 6.46 -12.61
N ILE A 194 -4.47 7.77 -12.81
CA ILE A 194 -5.67 8.48 -12.34
C ILE A 194 -6.94 7.93 -13.01
N VAL A 195 -6.92 7.77 -14.33
CA VAL A 195 -8.06 7.24 -15.10
C VAL A 195 -8.31 5.77 -14.76
N GLY A 196 -7.25 4.96 -14.69
CA GLY A 196 -7.33 3.55 -14.32
C GLY A 196 -7.88 3.35 -12.91
N SER A 197 -7.36 4.07 -11.91
CA SER A 197 -7.86 4.02 -10.54
C SER A 197 -9.31 4.48 -10.43
N ALA A 198 -9.69 5.57 -11.11
CA ALA A 198 -11.08 6.02 -11.15
C ALA A 198 -12.01 4.98 -11.79
N ALA A 199 -11.58 4.31 -12.86
CA ALA A 199 -12.35 3.27 -13.54
C ALA A 199 -12.51 2.01 -12.69
N ILE A 200 -11.40 1.51 -12.12
CA ILE A 200 -11.38 0.37 -11.20
C ILE A 200 -12.36 0.65 -10.05
N MET A 201 -12.19 1.78 -9.37
CA MET A 201 -12.99 2.16 -8.22
C MET A 201 -14.49 2.30 -8.56
N LEU A 202 -14.83 3.00 -9.65
CA LEU A 202 -16.22 3.14 -10.10
C LEU A 202 -16.88 1.78 -10.37
N ILE A 203 -16.18 0.84 -11.02
CA ILE A 203 -16.75 -0.47 -11.33
C ILE A 203 -16.81 -1.34 -10.08
N VAL A 204 -15.72 -1.42 -9.32
CA VAL A 204 -15.56 -2.33 -8.18
C VAL A 204 -16.46 -1.92 -7.01
N LEU A 205 -16.58 -0.64 -6.64
CA LEU A 205 -17.44 -0.23 -5.52
C LEU A 205 -18.92 -0.53 -5.80
N TYR A 206 -19.42 -0.21 -7.00
CA TYR A 206 -20.82 -0.52 -7.34
C TYR A 206 -21.07 -2.01 -7.53
N LEU A 207 -20.09 -2.79 -8.00
CA LEU A 207 -20.19 -4.25 -8.08
C LEU A 207 -20.24 -4.92 -6.70
N THR A 208 -19.43 -4.44 -5.74
CA THR A 208 -19.26 -5.07 -4.42
C THR A 208 -20.28 -4.60 -3.38
N HIS A 209 -20.60 -3.31 -3.37
CA HIS A 209 -21.47 -2.68 -2.38
C HIS A 209 -22.87 -2.35 -2.92
N GLY A 210 -23.07 -2.46 -4.23
CA GLY A 210 -24.33 -2.11 -4.90
C GLY A 210 -24.59 -0.61 -4.98
N PHE A 211 -25.67 -0.24 -5.65
CA PHE A 211 -26.08 1.15 -5.82
C PHE A 211 -26.77 1.68 -4.55
N SER A 212 -26.02 2.41 -3.71
CA SER A 212 -26.54 3.10 -2.54
C SER A 212 -25.98 4.52 -2.43
N PRO A 213 -26.66 5.45 -1.71
CA PRO A 213 -26.11 6.78 -1.43
C PRO A 213 -24.75 6.72 -0.72
N SER A 214 -24.55 5.75 0.17
CA SER A 214 -23.28 5.54 0.88
C SER A 214 -22.18 5.10 -0.08
N THR A 215 -22.47 4.19 -1.01
CA THR A 215 -21.53 3.81 -2.09
C THR A 215 -21.16 5.02 -2.95
N SER A 216 -22.17 5.81 -3.35
CA SER A 216 -21.98 7.04 -4.13
C SER A 216 -21.12 8.08 -3.41
N VAL A 217 -21.26 8.22 -2.10
CA VAL A 217 -20.44 9.10 -1.28
C VAL A 217 -19.02 8.56 -1.09
N ALA A 218 -18.86 7.26 -0.90
CA ALA A 218 -17.55 6.62 -0.82
C ALA A 218 -16.74 6.83 -2.12
N VAL A 219 -17.37 6.63 -3.28
CA VAL A 219 -16.77 6.92 -4.60
C VAL A 219 -16.25 8.37 -4.69
N LEU A 220 -17.07 9.35 -4.29
CA LEU A 220 -16.66 10.76 -4.30
C LEU A 220 -15.56 11.06 -3.27
N GLY A 221 -15.63 10.43 -2.10
CA GLY A 221 -14.60 10.50 -1.04
C GLY A 221 -13.26 9.95 -1.51
N THR A 222 -13.25 8.77 -2.14
CA THR A 222 -12.04 8.15 -2.70
C THR A 222 -11.40 9.04 -3.75
N LEU A 223 -12.17 9.63 -4.67
CA LEU A 223 -11.59 10.48 -5.72
C LEU A 223 -11.02 11.78 -5.17
N ALA A 224 -11.71 12.42 -4.23
CA ALA A 224 -11.20 13.60 -3.56
C ALA A 224 -9.91 13.27 -2.78
N ALA A 225 -9.85 12.11 -2.11
CA ALA A 225 -8.65 11.64 -1.42
C ALA A 225 -7.52 11.28 -2.40
N LEU A 226 -7.78 10.51 -3.46
CA LEU A 226 -6.80 10.16 -4.51
C LEU A 226 -6.25 11.38 -5.23
N ALA A 227 -7.09 12.36 -5.56
CA ALA A 227 -6.66 13.61 -6.17
C ALA A 227 -5.71 14.37 -5.23
N LEU A 228 -6.05 14.44 -3.94
CA LEU A 228 -5.18 15.02 -2.92
C LEU A 228 -3.88 14.24 -2.77
N THR A 229 -3.91 12.91 -2.71
CA THR A 229 -2.71 12.05 -2.70
C THR A 229 -1.84 12.32 -3.93
N GLY A 230 -2.41 12.44 -5.13
CA GLY A 230 -1.67 12.73 -6.35
C GLY A 230 -0.99 14.11 -6.33
N VAL A 231 -1.69 15.13 -5.83
CA VAL A 231 -1.13 16.50 -5.64
C VAL A 231 -0.01 16.49 -4.59
N LEU A 232 -0.22 15.85 -3.45
CA LEU A 232 0.81 15.68 -2.41
C LEU A 232 2.02 14.89 -2.94
N SER A 233 1.80 13.85 -3.75
CA SER A 233 2.88 13.04 -4.34
C SER A 233 3.72 13.88 -5.29
N TYR A 234 3.06 14.60 -6.19
CA TYR A 234 3.73 15.48 -7.15
C TYR A 234 4.59 16.55 -6.45
N GLY A 235 4.03 17.19 -5.40
CA GLY A 235 4.76 18.16 -4.59
C GLY A 235 5.95 17.54 -3.83
N ALA A 236 5.75 16.39 -3.19
CA ALA A 236 6.78 15.73 -2.39
C ALA A 236 7.93 15.19 -3.24
N LEU A 237 7.66 14.58 -4.38
CA LEU A 237 8.69 14.13 -5.34
C LEU A 237 9.50 15.32 -5.87
N GLY A 238 8.84 16.43 -6.21
CA GLY A 238 9.51 17.65 -6.66
C GLY A 238 10.40 18.28 -5.59
N PHE A 239 9.94 18.31 -4.33
CA PHE A 239 10.71 18.80 -3.18
C PHE A 239 11.92 17.91 -2.87
N ALA A 240 11.73 16.59 -2.86
CA ALA A 240 12.78 15.60 -2.63
C ALA A 240 13.69 15.35 -3.86
N LYS A 241 13.38 15.96 -5.01
CA LYS A 241 14.08 15.80 -6.30
C LYS A 241 14.19 14.34 -6.77
N LEU A 242 13.15 13.55 -6.52
CA LEU A 242 13.09 12.14 -6.91
C LEU A 242 12.66 12.01 -8.39
N ASN A 243 13.47 11.29 -9.18
CA ASN A 243 13.25 11.03 -10.60
C ASN A 243 12.59 9.67 -10.91
N GLY A 244 12.31 8.86 -9.89
CA GLY A 244 11.70 7.53 -10.02
C GLY A 244 12.62 6.41 -10.52
N ILE A 245 13.95 6.62 -10.54
CA ILE A 245 14.94 5.56 -10.80
C ILE A 245 15.67 5.27 -9.49
N THR A 246 15.36 4.12 -8.89
CA THR A 246 15.84 3.72 -7.54
C THR A 246 16.36 2.30 -7.45
N ASP A 247 16.07 1.47 -8.45
CA ASP A 247 16.40 0.05 -8.46
C ASP A 247 16.70 -0.41 -9.89
N ASP A 248 17.33 -1.58 -10.01
CA ASP A 248 17.76 -2.12 -11.31
C ASP A 248 16.57 -2.33 -12.27
N SER A 249 15.36 -2.58 -11.78
CA SER A 249 14.17 -2.75 -12.63
C SER A 249 13.74 -1.41 -13.24
N SER A 250 13.66 -0.35 -12.42
CA SER A 250 13.38 1.01 -12.87
C SER A 250 14.45 1.54 -13.85
N LEU A 251 15.73 1.20 -13.61
CA LEU A 251 16.84 1.54 -14.48
C LEU A 251 16.78 0.78 -15.82
N MET A 252 16.58 -0.55 -15.79
CA MET A 252 16.41 -1.38 -16.99
C MET A 252 15.22 -0.90 -17.83
N LEU A 253 14.10 -0.55 -17.21
CA LEU A 253 12.93 0.02 -17.89
C LEU A 253 13.27 1.35 -18.57
N GLY A 254 13.88 2.30 -17.84
CA GLY A 254 14.25 3.61 -18.38
C GLY A 254 15.31 3.56 -19.49
N MET A 255 16.12 2.50 -19.56
CA MET A 255 17.04 2.24 -20.67
C MET A 255 16.39 1.51 -21.85
N SER A 256 15.35 0.70 -21.61
CA SER A 256 14.72 -0.15 -22.62
C SER A 256 13.55 0.52 -23.34
N VAL A 257 12.83 1.43 -22.66
CA VAL A 257 11.66 2.14 -23.17
C VAL A 257 11.69 3.59 -22.69
N SER A 258 11.36 4.53 -23.57
CA SER A 258 11.25 5.96 -23.23
C SER A 258 9.99 6.25 -22.39
N ILE A 259 10.03 5.90 -21.11
CA ILE A 259 8.95 6.10 -20.13
C ILE A 259 9.35 7.20 -19.15
N ASP A 260 8.40 8.06 -18.77
CA ASP A 260 8.55 8.97 -17.64
C ASP A 260 8.59 8.18 -16.31
N THR A 261 9.80 7.93 -15.80
CA THR A 261 10.04 7.18 -14.55
C THR A 261 9.51 7.90 -13.31
N GLN A 262 9.50 9.24 -13.31
CA GLN A 262 8.92 10.02 -12.21
C GLN A 262 7.39 9.92 -12.25
N GLY A 263 6.80 9.96 -13.44
CA GLY A 263 5.40 9.63 -13.69
C GLY A 263 5.04 8.19 -13.29
N LEU A 264 5.93 7.22 -13.52
CA LEU A 264 5.75 5.83 -13.12
C LEU A 264 5.74 5.67 -11.59
N LEU A 265 6.62 6.38 -10.88
CA LEU A 265 6.59 6.46 -9.42
C LEU A 265 5.26 7.07 -8.91
N LEU A 266 4.81 8.17 -9.52
CA LEU A 266 3.50 8.79 -9.21
C LEU A 266 2.34 7.80 -9.45
N ALA A 267 2.37 7.08 -10.56
CA ALA A 267 1.40 6.04 -10.89
C ALA A 267 1.35 4.94 -9.82
N GLY A 268 2.52 4.45 -9.40
CA GLY A 268 2.65 3.45 -8.33
C GLY A 268 2.07 3.93 -6.99
N ILE A 269 2.33 5.18 -6.59
CA ILE A 269 1.74 5.75 -5.36
C ILE A 269 0.21 5.84 -5.46
N ILE A 270 -0.32 6.29 -6.61
CA ILE A 270 -1.78 6.46 -6.83
C ILE A 270 -2.50 5.10 -6.84
N ILE A 271 -1.96 4.10 -7.53
CA ILE A 271 -2.55 2.75 -7.62
C ILE A 271 -2.43 2.02 -6.28
N GLY A 272 -1.29 2.14 -5.59
CA GLY A 272 -1.10 1.58 -4.25
C GLY A 272 -2.03 2.19 -3.20
N ALA A 273 -2.28 3.50 -3.27
CA ALA A 273 -3.19 4.18 -2.35
C ALA A 273 -4.66 3.78 -2.55
N LEU A 274 -5.10 3.52 -3.80
CA LEU A 274 -6.49 3.19 -4.12
C LEU A 274 -7.04 2.06 -3.24
N GLY A 275 -6.33 0.93 -3.14
CA GLY A 275 -6.84 -0.27 -2.46
C GLY A 275 -7.13 -0.06 -0.98
N VAL A 276 -6.39 0.83 -0.31
CA VAL A 276 -6.62 1.18 1.11
C VAL A 276 -7.69 2.29 1.23
N LEU A 277 -7.74 3.22 0.29
CA LEU A 277 -8.73 4.30 0.28
C LEU A 277 -10.16 3.78 0.09
N ASP A 278 -10.35 2.75 -0.73
CA ASP A 278 -11.67 2.14 -0.95
C ASP A 278 -12.25 1.57 0.36
N ASP A 279 -11.46 0.83 1.14
CA ASP A 279 -11.88 0.30 2.45
C ASP A 279 -12.26 1.42 3.43
N VAL A 280 -11.38 2.41 3.59
CA VAL A 280 -11.60 3.51 4.54
C VAL A 280 -12.82 4.34 4.17
N THR A 281 -12.98 4.74 2.90
CA THR A 281 -14.08 5.62 2.49
C THR A 281 -15.43 4.90 2.53
N VAL A 282 -15.51 3.64 2.10
CA VAL A 282 -16.73 2.82 2.21
C VAL A 282 -17.10 2.64 3.68
N THR A 283 -16.15 2.25 4.53
CA THR A 283 -16.39 2.07 5.97
C THR A 283 -16.85 3.37 6.63
N GLN A 284 -16.26 4.53 6.28
CA GLN A 284 -16.72 5.83 6.81
C GLN A 284 -18.10 6.24 6.29
N ALA A 285 -18.40 6.06 5.00
CA ALA A 285 -19.69 6.41 4.42
C ALA A 285 -20.83 5.57 5.01
N VAL A 286 -20.59 4.26 5.20
CA VAL A 286 -21.52 3.36 5.90
C VAL A 286 -21.67 3.76 7.37
N THR A 287 -20.57 4.01 8.09
CA THR A 287 -20.61 4.46 9.51
C THR A 287 -21.47 5.71 9.70
N VAL A 288 -21.34 6.70 8.83
CA VAL A 288 -22.17 7.92 8.90
C VAL A 288 -23.64 7.63 8.57
N ALA A 289 -23.91 6.77 7.59
CA ALA A 289 -25.27 6.38 7.23
C ALA A 289 -25.98 5.61 8.36
N GLU A 290 -25.28 4.69 9.03
CA GLU A 290 -25.80 3.96 10.19
C GLU A 290 -26.03 4.89 11.39
N LEU A 291 -25.10 5.81 11.69
CA LEU A 291 -25.31 6.82 12.75
C LEU A 291 -26.50 7.75 12.47
N ALA A 292 -26.73 8.12 11.21
CA ALA A 292 -27.86 8.96 10.81
C ALA A 292 -29.20 8.21 10.89
N GLN A 293 -29.21 6.91 10.56
CA GLN A 293 -30.38 6.04 10.74
C GLN A 293 -30.68 5.80 12.23
N ALA A 294 -29.65 5.54 13.03
CA ALA A 294 -29.79 5.29 14.47
C ALA A 294 -30.24 6.52 15.26
N ASN A 295 -29.92 7.75 14.81
CA ASN A 295 -30.44 8.97 15.41
C ASN A 295 -30.76 10.05 14.36
N PRO A 296 -32.00 10.06 13.83
CA PRO A 296 -32.44 11.04 12.83
C PRO A 296 -32.40 12.50 13.30
N SER A 297 -32.26 12.79 14.60
CA SER A 297 -32.11 14.17 15.10
C SER A 297 -30.69 14.74 14.89
N TYR A 298 -29.72 13.90 14.51
CA TYR A 298 -28.33 14.34 14.33
C TYR A 298 -28.17 15.16 13.03
N GLY A 299 -28.12 16.48 13.19
CA GLY A 299 -27.64 17.39 12.14
C GLY A 299 -26.14 17.22 11.84
N PHE A 300 -25.70 17.84 10.74
CA PHE A 300 -24.35 17.73 10.16
C PHE A 300 -23.21 17.71 11.19
N ALA A 301 -23.13 18.73 12.07
CA ALA A 301 -22.04 18.85 13.04
C ALA A 301 -22.00 17.70 14.06
N ARG A 302 -23.15 17.14 14.44
CA ARG A 302 -23.22 15.98 15.35
C ARG A 302 -22.79 14.69 14.64
N LEU A 303 -23.24 14.46 13.41
CA LEU A 303 -22.78 13.35 12.57
C LEU A 303 -21.26 13.41 12.34
N TYR A 304 -20.75 14.57 11.92
CA TYR A 304 -19.33 14.76 11.63
C TYR A 304 -18.45 14.49 12.86
N ARG A 305 -18.80 15.06 14.02
CA ARG A 305 -18.08 14.81 15.29
C ARG A 305 -18.20 13.36 15.77
N ALA A 306 -19.36 12.71 15.61
CA ALA A 306 -19.57 11.34 16.06
C ALA A 306 -18.82 10.32 15.19
N ALA A 307 -19.04 10.35 13.87
CA ALA A 307 -18.35 9.48 12.93
C ALA A 307 -16.84 9.77 12.89
N GLY A 308 -16.43 11.04 12.96
CA GLY A 308 -15.01 11.42 13.01
C GLY A 308 -14.25 10.90 14.23
N ARG A 309 -14.92 10.56 15.35
CA ARG A 309 -14.27 9.82 16.45
C ARG A 309 -13.97 8.37 16.07
N ILE A 310 -14.91 7.70 15.42
CA ILE A 310 -14.76 6.31 14.93
C ILE A 310 -13.69 6.27 13.83
N GLY A 311 -13.75 7.18 12.86
CA GLY A 311 -12.77 7.28 11.77
C GLY A 311 -11.35 7.56 12.25
N ARG A 312 -11.14 8.40 13.27
CA ARG A 312 -9.81 8.60 13.88
C ARG A 312 -9.28 7.33 14.54
N ALA A 313 -10.12 6.60 15.28
CA ALA A 313 -9.73 5.33 15.89
C ALA A 313 -9.36 4.27 14.83
N HIS A 314 -10.14 4.19 13.75
CA HIS A 314 -9.84 3.31 12.60
C HIS A 314 -8.49 3.66 11.96
N ILE A 315 -8.28 4.93 11.63
CA ILE A 315 -7.05 5.40 10.98
C ILE A 315 -5.81 5.19 11.85
N ALA A 316 -5.88 5.41 13.16
CA ALA A 316 -4.77 5.12 14.05
C ALA A 316 -4.31 3.65 13.95
N SER A 317 -5.26 2.71 13.83
CA SER A 317 -4.94 1.30 13.61
C SER A 317 -4.38 1.03 12.22
N VAL A 318 -5.00 1.58 11.17
CA VAL A 318 -4.59 1.32 9.78
C VAL A 318 -3.20 1.90 9.48
N ILE A 319 -2.85 3.07 10.03
CA ILE A 319 -1.50 3.65 9.92
C ILE A 319 -0.44 2.66 10.42
N ASN A 320 -0.63 2.10 11.61
CA ASN A 320 0.30 1.15 12.19
C ASN A 320 0.45 -0.11 11.30
N THR A 321 -0.66 -0.66 10.82
CA THR A 321 -0.64 -1.82 9.90
C THR A 321 0.11 -1.52 8.60
N ILE A 322 -0.07 -0.33 8.02
CA ILE A 322 0.61 0.08 6.77
C ILE A 322 2.11 0.26 6.99
N ILE A 323 2.52 0.94 8.06
CA ILE A 323 3.94 1.16 8.38
C ILE A 323 4.64 -0.19 8.61
N LEU A 324 4.01 -1.11 9.36
CA LEU A 324 4.54 -2.46 9.59
C LEU A 324 4.62 -3.29 8.30
N ALA A 325 3.64 -3.14 7.39
CA ALA A 325 3.64 -3.83 6.10
C ALA A 325 4.78 -3.33 5.19
N TYR A 326 4.99 -2.01 5.08
CA TYR A 326 6.11 -1.45 4.33
C TYR A 326 7.47 -1.82 4.95
N ALA A 327 7.61 -1.72 6.28
CA ALA A 327 8.83 -2.14 6.97
C ALA A 327 9.14 -3.64 6.75
N GLY A 328 8.12 -4.50 6.78
CA GLY A 328 8.24 -5.93 6.48
C GLY A 328 8.66 -6.20 5.04
N ALA A 329 8.07 -5.51 4.06
CA ALA A 329 8.46 -5.60 2.65
C ALA A 329 9.88 -5.09 2.39
N SER A 330 10.31 -4.05 3.11
CA SER A 330 11.66 -3.46 3.02
C SER A 330 12.71 -4.16 3.88
N LEU A 331 12.36 -5.20 4.64
CA LEU A 331 13.25 -5.88 5.60
C LEU A 331 14.59 -6.34 4.98
N PRO A 332 14.66 -6.90 3.75
CA PRO A 332 15.95 -7.26 3.13
C PRO A 332 16.87 -6.05 2.90
N LEU A 333 16.32 -4.89 2.52
CA LEU A 333 17.08 -3.64 2.35
C LEU A 333 17.57 -3.12 3.70
N LEU A 334 16.71 -3.14 4.73
CA LEU A 334 17.08 -2.73 6.09
C LEU A 334 18.23 -3.60 6.65
N LEU A 335 18.20 -4.92 6.41
CA LEU A 335 19.31 -5.81 6.77
C LEU A 335 20.59 -5.54 5.98
N LEU A 336 20.48 -5.29 4.67
CA LEU A 336 21.63 -4.96 3.82
C LEU A 336 22.39 -3.73 4.34
N PHE A 337 21.66 -2.66 4.70
CA PHE A 337 22.27 -1.47 5.28
C PHE A 337 22.78 -1.67 6.71
N SER A 338 22.11 -2.51 7.51
CA SER A 338 22.58 -2.87 8.86
C SER A 338 23.95 -3.58 8.84
N ILE A 339 24.24 -4.39 7.81
CA ILE A 339 25.54 -5.04 7.61
C ILE A 339 26.61 -4.02 7.17
N GLY A 340 26.23 -3.02 6.37
CA GLY A 340 27.15 -2.01 5.82
C GLY A 340 27.77 -1.05 6.84
N SER A 341 27.34 -1.08 8.11
CA SER A 341 27.81 -0.19 9.20
C SER A 341 27.69 1.32 8.92
N GLN A 342 26.85 1.72 7.97
CA GLN A 342 26.67 3.13 7.63
C GLN A 342 25.79 3.87 8.66
N PRO A 343 26.04 5.18 8.88
CA PRO A 343 25.16 6.00 9.70
C PRO A 343 23.72 5.97 9.18
N LEU A 344 22.74 5.84 10.09
CA LEU A 344 21.32 5.80 9.70
C LEU A 344 20.89 7.03 8.90
N GLY A 345 21.49 8.20 9.14
CA GLY A 345 21.21 9.42 8.35
C GLY A 345 21.57 9.31 6.86
N ASP A 346 22.66 8.61 6.54
CA ASP A 346 23.12 8.43 5.16
C ASP A 346 22.22 7.40 4.43
N VAL A 347 21.84 6.34 5.15
CA VAL A 347 20.87 5.33 4.66
C VAL A 347 19.50 5.95 4.40
N LEU A 348 18.99 6.79 5.31
CA LEU A 348 17.69 7.47 5.16
C LEU A 348 17.67 8.49 4.02
N THR A 349 18.83 9.04 3.62
CA THR A 349 18.95 10.01 2.53
C THR A 349 19.32 9.38 1.18
N THR A 350 19.55 8.07 1.12
CA THR A 350 19.79 7.35 -0.13
C THR A 350 18.50 7.34 -0.98
N PRO A 351 18.54 7.55 -2.32
CA PRO A 351 17.32 7.72 -3.14
C PRO A 351 16.30 6.58 -3.00
N VAL A 352 16.75 5.34 -2.84
CA VAL A 352 15.90 4.15 -2.65
C VAL A 352 15.03 4.28 -1.40
N ILE A 353 15.64 4.56 -0.25
CA ILE A 353 14.96 4.67 1.04
C ILE A 353 14.14 5.96 1.10
N MET A 354 14.67 7.08 0.60
CA MET A 354 13.95 8.35 0.50
C MET A 354 12.65 8.19 -0.32
N GLN A 355 12.67 7.44 -1.42
CA GLN A 355 11.48 7.16 -2.22
C GLN A 355 10.43 6.36 -1.46
N GLU A 356 10.81 5.28 -0.76
CA GLU A 356 9.85 4.47 0.00
C GLU A 356 9.27 5.25 1.20
N ILE A 357 10.08 6.10 1.85
CA ILE A 357 9.60 7.02 2.89
C ILE A 357 8.59 8.02 2.31
N VAL A 358 8.90 8.68 1.20
CA VAL A 358 8.00 9.65 0.56
C VAL A 358 6.70 8.98 0.09
N ARG A 359 6.79 7.79 -0.52
CA ARG A 359 5.63 6.96 -0.89
C ARG A 359 4.75 6.64 0.32
N SER A 360 5.36 6.15 1.40
CA SER A 360 4.66 5.76 2.64
C SER A 360 3.99 6.95 3.32
N VAL A 361 4.72 8.06 3.49
CA VAL A 361 4.22 9.29 4.13
C VAL A 361 3.08 9.89 3.32
N VAL A 362 3.24 10.05 2.00
CA VAL A 362 2.20 10.67 1.16
C VAL A 362 0.95 9.79 1.05
N GLY A 363 1.12 8.47 0.87
CA GLY A 363 -0.01 7.53 0.90
C GLY A 363 -0.78 7.60 2.23
N THR A 364 -0.05 7.71 3.34
CA THR A 364 -0.65 7.85 4.68
C THR A 364 -1.36 9.20 4.88
N LEU A 365 -0.80 10.31 4.38
CA LEU A 365 -1.46 11.62 4.42
C LEU A 365 -2.75 11.65 3.58
N GLY A 366 -2.74 11.00 2.42
CA GLY A 366 -3.94 10.77 1.61
C GLY A 366 -5.01 10.01 2.36
N LEU A 367 -4.62 8.93 3.06
CA LEU A 367 -5.52 8.11 3.87
C LEU A 367 -6.10 8.86 5.08
N ILE A 368 -5.26 9.61 5.81
CA ILE A 368 -5.69 10.48 6.92
C ILE A 368 -6.73 11.50 6.44
N SER A 369 -6.54 12.03 5.23
CA SER A 369 -7.44 13.02 4.62
C SER A 369 -8.77 12.41 4.12
N ALA A 370 -8.76 11.12 3.76
CA ALA A 370 -9.95 10.43 3.25
C ALA A 370 -11.09 10.37 4.26
N VAL A 371 -10.78 10.23 5.56
CA VAL A 371 -11.78 10.23 6.64
C VAL A 371 -12.54 11.54 6.74
N PRO A 372 -11.95 12.71 7.05
CA PRO A 372 -12.70 13.96 7.18
C PRO A 372 -13.42 14.35 5.89
N ILE A 373 -12.82 14.10 4.71
CA ILE A 373 -13.47 14.32 3.41
C ILE A 373 -14.75 13.49 3.29
N THR A 374 -14.66 12.17 3.47
CA THR A 374 -15.80 11.26 3.31
C THR A 374 -16.84 11.46 4.39
N THR A 375 -16.43 11.69 5.63
CA THR A 375 -17.33 12.02 6.75
C THR A 375 -18.10 13.31 6.48
N ALA A 376 -17.45 14.35 5.92
CA ALA A 376 -18.14 15.59 5.56
C ALA A 376 -19.16 15.36 4.43
N LEU A 377 -18.78 14.68 3.35
CA LEU A 377 -19.68 14.36 2.24
C LEU A 377 -20.89 13.54 2.71
N ALA A 378 -20.66 12.49 3.51
CA ALA A 378 -21.71 11.63 4.04
C ALA A 378 -22.65 12.38 4.99
N ALA A 379 -22.10 13.18 5.91
CA ALA A 379 -22.89 13.95 6.86
C ALA A 379 -23.73 15.04 6.16
N LEU A 380 -23.21 15.65 5.08
CA LEU A 380 -23.97 16.61 4.26
C LEU A 380 -25.13 15.94 3.50
N THR A 381 -24.93 14.74 2.97
CA THR A 381 -26.01 13.98 2.30
C THR A 381 -27.03 13.44 3.28
N ALA A 382 -26.61 12.99 4.46
CA ALA A 382 -27.49 12.45 5.50
C ALA A 382 -28.34 13.55 6.16
N ALA A 383 -27.72 14.63 6.63
CA ALA A 383 -28.41 15.70 7.37
C ALA A 383 -29.50 16.42 6.55
N ARG A 384 -29.44 16.37 5.21
CA ARG A 384 -30.50 16.89 4.31
C ARG A 384 -31.82 16.12 4.35
N HIS A 385 -31.88 14.99 5.07
CA HIS A 385 -33.09 14.21 5.28
C HIS A 385 -33.73 14.41 6.68
N ALA A 386 -33.10 15.19 7.57
CA ALA A 386 -33.37 15.18 9.01
C ALA A 386 -34.40 16.21 9.53
N THR A 387 -35.09 16.98 8.69
CA THR A 387 -36.10 17.99 9.13
C THR A 387 -36.95 18.48 7.94
N PRO A 388 -38.24 18.90 8.12
CA PRO A 388 -39.03 18.98 9.35
C PRO A 388 -40.48 18.44 9.24
N GLU A 389 -40.80 17.27 9.83
CA GLU A 389 -42.20 16.85 10.07
C GLU A 389 -42.47 16.43 11.52
N SER A 390 -41.50 15.80 12.22
CA SER A 390 -41.65 15.35 13.62
C SER A 390 -41.80 16.45 14.68
N SER A 391 -41.87 17.72 14.26
CA SER A 391 -42.09 18.87 15.15
C SER A 391 -43.54 19.33 15.25
N ARG A 392 -44.48 18.72 14.51
CA ARG A 392 -45.91 19.10 14.54
C ARG A 392 -46.74 18.24 15.50
N ASP A 393 -46.61 16.92 15.43
CA ASP A 393 -47.44 16.01 16.23
C ASP A 393 -47.18 16.13 17.75
N GLY A 394 -45.97 16.51 18.16
CA GLY A 394 -45.61 16.65 19.58
C GLY A 394 -46.29 17.83 20.29
N ASP A 395 -46.59 18.92 19.57
CA ASP A 395 -47.20 20.11 20.18
C ASP A 395 -48.73 19.97 20.31
N GLU A 396 -49.41 19.22 19.42
CA GLU A 396 -50.84 18.90 19.57
C GLU A 396 -51.12 17.95 20.76
N GLU A 397 -50.24 16.98 21.01
CA GLU A 397 -50.39 16.05 22.15
C GLU A 397 -50.10 16.73 23.51
N LEU A 398 -49.18 17.71 23.55
CA LEU A 398 -48.94 18.53 24.74
C LEU A 398 -50.00 19.62 24.97
N SER A 399 -50.61 20.14 23.90
CA SER A 399 -51.74 21.07 23.98
C SER A 399 -52.96 20.40 24.62
N SER A 400 -53.41 19.27 24.06
CA SER A 400 -54.60 18.53 24.53
C SER A 400 -54.47 17.98 25.95
N ARG A 401 -53.24 17.68 26.43
CA ARG A 401 -53.01 17.27 27.83
C ARG A 401 -53.10 18.41 28.87
N ARG A 402 -53.02 19.68 28.47
CA ARG A 402 -53.07 20.81 29.41
C ARG A 402 -54.47 21.27 29.79
N GLU A 403 -55.49 20.93 29.00
CA GLU A 403 -56.88 21.35 29.25
C GLU A 403 -57.63 20.45 30.25
N GLY A 404 -57.01 19.36 30.74
CA GLY A 404 -57.69 18.32 31.52
C GLY A 404 -57.58 18.37 33.05
N LEU A 405 -56.88 19.35 33.66
CA LEU A 405 -56.68 19.38 35.13
C LEU A 405 -57.60 20.38 35.86
N PRO A 406 -58.42 19.95 36.84
CA PRO A 406 -59.24 20.85 37.63
C PRO A 406 -58.41 21.66 38.64
N SER A 407 -58.72 22.95 38.74
CA SER A 407 -58.05 23.89 39.66
C SER A 407 -58.31 23.53 41.14
N ARG A 408 -57.25 23.10 41.84
CA ARG A 408 -57.28 22.87 43.29
C ARG A 408 -56.96 24.16 44.05
N ARG A 409 -57.98 24.97 44.32
CA ARG A 409 -58.01 25.86 45.49
C ARG A 409 -58.44 25.06 46.73
N ASP A 410 -58.04 25.57 47.89
CA ASP A 410 -58.32 25.09 49.26
C ASP A 410 -57.85 23.67 49.65
N ARG A 411 -56.79 23.64 50.46
CA ARG A 411 -56.95 23.39 51.92
C ARG A 411 -55.75 23.89 52.73
N ARG A 412 -56.05 24.60 53.82
CA ARG A 412 -55.15 24.85 54.96
C ARG A 412 -55.33 23.76 56.01
N GLU A 413 -54.48 23.81 57.04
CA GLU A 413 -54.49 23.00 58.27
C GLU A 413 -54.00 21.55 58.07
N GLY A 414 -53.16 20.96 58.93
CA GLY A 414 -52.49 21.42 60.15
C GLY A 414 -51.92 20.20 60.93
N VAL A 415 -51.29 20.41 62.10
CA VAL A 415 -50.95 19.36 63.12
C VAL A 415 -49.84 18.35 62.69
N SER A 416 -48.88 17.93 63.53
CA SER A 416 -48.27 18.45 64.76
C SER A 416 -46.94 17.73 65.05
N ILE A 417 -46.02 18.38 65.75
CA ILE A 417 -44.77 17.77 66.26
C ILE A 417 -45.07 16.88 67.48
N ARG A 418 -44.48 15.67 67.56
CA ARG A 418 -44.25 15.00 68.85
C ARG A 418 -42.90 14.28 68.89
N ARG A 419 -42.31 14.24 70.09
CA ARG A 419 -40.88 13.99 70.36
C ARG A 419 -40.73 12.89 71.41
N GLY A 420 -39.76 12.00 71.22
CA GLY A 420 -39.34 11.00 72.21
C GLY A 420 -38.86 9.71 71.52
N ARG A 421 -37.76 9.02 71.84
CA ARG A 421 -36.50 9.22 72.61
C ARG A 421 -36.10 7.80 73.05
N ARG A 422 -34.99 7.28 72.53
CA ARG A 422 -33.93 6.49 73.20
C ARG A 422 -32.91 6.07 72.11
N GLU A 423 -31.64 6.45 72.21
CA GLU A 423 -30.56 5.72 72.92
C GLU A 423 -30.34 4.32 72.28
N GLY A 424 -29.24 3.98 71.58
CA GLY A 424 -28.06 4.74 71.12
C GLY A 424 -26.74 3.96 71.31
N VAL A 425 -25.92 3.79 70.27
CA VAL A 425 -24.49 3.36 70.31
C VAL A 425 -23.70 4.02 69.16
N SER A 426 -22.42 4.33 69.42
CA SER A 426 -21.35 4.93 68.59
C SER A 426 -21.27 4.56 67.09
N GLY A 427 -20.67 5.38 66.21
CA GLY A 427 -19.82 6.55 66.46
C GLY A 427 -19.53 7.44 65.23
N ARG A 428 -18.83 8.55 65.49
CA ARG A 428 -18.53 9.73 64.63
C ARG A 428 -17.14 9.61 63.95
N PRO A 429 -16.69 10.54 63.07
CA PRO A 429 -17.41 11.55 62.26
C PRO A 429 -16.97 11.46 60.75
N ASP A 430 -16.99 12.42 59.82
CA ASP A 430 -17.61 13.78 59.65
C ASP A 430 -17.87 14.05 58.13
N GLY A 431 -18.16 15.29 57.70
CA GLY A 431 -18.22 15.74 56.28
C GLY A 431 -17.24 16.89 55.95
N PRO A 432 -17.57 17.89 55.08
CA PRO A 432 -18.82 18.02 54.28
C PRO A 432 -18.68 18.70 52.88
N GLU A 433 -19.78 18.71 52.09
CA GLU A 433 -20.14 19.62 50.94
C GLU A 433 -19.10 19.76 49.76
N ASP A 434 -19.37 20.33 48.57
CA ASP A 434 -20.56 20.94 47.96
C ASP A 434 -20.43 20.91 46.40
N PHE A 435 -21.48 21.34 45.68
CA PHE A 435 -21.45 21.97 44.33
C PHE A 435 -20.88 21.20 43.11
N PHE A 436 -21.68 21.15 42.03
CA PHE A 436 -21.27 21.73 40.72
C PHE A 436 -22.46 21.99 39.80
N SER A 437 -22.57 23.24 39.32
CA SER A 437 -23.46 23.68 38.24
C SER A 437 -22.62 24.34 37.16
N ARG A 438 -22.88 24.01 35.88
CA ARG A 438 -22.26 24.61 34.67
C ARG A 438 -20.74 24.41 34.58
N GLY A 439 -20.11 24.45 33.41
CA GLY A 439 -20.63 24.63 32.05
C GLY A 439 -19.62 25.42 31.22
N ASP A 440 -19.32 24.91 30.03
CA ASP A 440 -18.66 25.54 28.87
C ASP A 440 -17.39 26.38 29.08
N ASP A 441 -16.27 25.89 28.53
CA ASP A 441 -15.54 26.50 27.38
C ASP A 441 -14.02 26.23 27.39
N ASP A 442 -13.48 26.15 26.17
CA ASP A 442 -12.07 26.11 25.73
C ASP A 442 -11.09 25.07 26.30
N VAL A 443 -10.37 24.43 25.38
CA VAL A 443 -8.89 24.45 25.27
C VAL A 443 -8.53 23.66 23.99
N ALA A 444 -7.92 24.36 23.04
CA ALA A 444 -7.04 23.74 22.04
C ALA A 444 -5.60 23.84 22.56
N ASP A 445 -4.72 23.00 22.01
CA ASP A 445 -3.28 23.00 22.25
C ASP A 445 -2.82 22.62 23.68
N ASP A 446 -2.69 21.30 23.94
CA ASP A 446 -1.45 20.79 24.51
C ASP A 446 -1.23 19.31 24.12
N PHE A 447 -0.27 19.06 23.22
CA PHE A 447 0.22 17.71 22.90
C PHE A 447 1.75 17.74 22.71
N PHE A 448 2.48 18.16 23.75
CA PHE A 448 3.89 17.79 23.95
C PHE A 448 4.35 18.15 25.38
N SER A 449 3.94 17.38 26.40
CA SER A 449 4.64 17.32 27.70
C SER A 449 4.21 16.16 28.60
N ARG A 450 5.21 15.56 29.26
CA ARG A 450 5.15 14.57 30.35
C ARG A 450 4.40 13.25 30.09
N GLN A 451 5.20 12.21 29.93
CA GLN A 451 4.88 10.90 30.45
C GLN A 451 6.12 10.41 31.22
N ASP A 452 6.16 10.75 32.51
CA ASP A 452 7.12 10.19 33.46
C ASP A 452 6.53 8.90 34.06
N ASP A 453 7.42 7.99 34.42
CA ASP A 453 7.19 6.60 34.85
C ASP A 453 6.21 6.43 36.04
N ASP A 454 5.42 5.33 36.03
CA ASP A 454 5.70 4.17 36.88
C ASP A 454 4.90 2.91 36.46
N ASP A 455 5.16 1.78 37.12
CA ASP A 455 4.46 0.47 37.01
C ASP A 455 4.59 -0.31 35.69
N ARG A 456 5.73 -1.01 35.55
CA ARG A 456 5.83 -2.26 34.77
C ARG A 456 5.87 -3.46 35.72
N ASP A 457 4.85 -4.31 35.67
CA ASP A 457 4.91 -5.65 36.28
C ASP A 457 5.71 -6.63 35.40
N ASP A 458 6.48 -7.50 36.05
CA ASP A 458 7.47 -8.40 35.45
C ASP A 458 6.87 -9.55 34.61
N PHE A 459 7.53 -9.86 33.48
CA PHE A 459 7.43 -11.20 32.88
C PHE A 459 8.71 -11.60 32.12
N PHE A 460 9.27 -12.76 32.51
CA PHE A 460 10.36 -13.55 31.89
C PHE A 460 11.84 -13.17 32.10
N SER A 461 12.41 -13.75 33.17
CA SER A 461 13.77 -14.34 33.31
C SER A 461 13.84 -15.11 34.65
N ASP A 462 14.61 -16.17 34.89
CA ASP A 462 15.31 -17.15 34.04
C ASP A 462 15.53 -18.46 34.86
N PRO A 463 15.53 -19.69 34.27
CA PRO A 463 15.71 -20.94 35.03
C PRO A 463 17.04 -21.67 34.74
N GLY A 464 18.01 -21.64 35.67
CA GLY A 464 19.28 -22.35 35.41
C GLY A 464 20.33 -22.51 36.53
N ASP A 465 20.02 -23.08 37.70
CA ASP A 465 20.98 -23.96 38.41
C ASP A 465 20.28 -24.93 39.38
N ARG A 466 20.51 -26.24 39.18
CA ARG A 466 20.60 -27.24 40.27
C ARG A 466 21.30 -28.53 39.79
N ARG A 467 22.62 -28.52 39.92
CA ARG A 467 23.53 -29.64 40.26
C ARG A 467 22.95 -31.07 40.26
N GLU A 468 23.52 -31.93 39.42
CA GLU A 468 23.66 -33.38 39.69
C GLU A 468 25.13 -33.83 39.54
N THR A 469 25.46 -34.97 40.16
CA THR A 469 26.83 -35.45 40.40
C THR A 469 27.28 -36.54 39.42
N GLY A 470 28.53 -36.47 38.93
CA GLY A 470 29.19 -37.55 38.17
C GLY A 470 30.73 -37.42 38.18
N PRO A 471 31.52 -38.52 38.09
CA PRO A 471 32.92 -38.52 38.55
C PRO A 471 34.03 -38.52 37.48
N ASP A 472 35.24 -38.15 37.93
CA ASP A 472 36.59 -38.48 37.44
C ASP A 472 36.94 -38.47 35.93
N ARG A 473 37.84 -37.54 35.54
CA ARG A 473 39.24 -37.85 35.12
C ARG A 473 40.09 -36.59 34.85
N PRO A 474 41.44 -36.68 34.76
CA PRO A 474 42.33 -35.63 35.26
C PRO A 474 42.84 -34.60 34.23
N ARG A 475 43.43 -33.53 34.78
CA ARG A 475 44.29 -32.54 34.09
C ARG A 475 45.60 -33.19 33.63
N ASP A 476 46.18 -32.65 32.55
CA ASP A 476 47.56 -32.10 32.54
C ASP A 476 48.01 -31.65 31.14
N THR A 477 48.33 -30.37 30.97
CA THR A 477 49.56 -29.78 30.38
C THR A 477 49.35 -28.29 29.97
N PRO A 478 50.41 -27.45 29.93
CA PRO A 478 50.27 -26.00 30.02
C PRO A 478 50.45 -25.21 28.72
N ILE A 479 49.90 -23.99 28.72
CA ILE A 479 50.11 -22.93 27.71
C ILE A 479 51.47 -22.24 27.98
N PRO A 480 52.29 -21.91 26.95
CA PRO A 480 53.43 -21.01 27.11
C PRO A 480 53.00 -19.53 26.99
N GLU A 481 53.51 -18.70 27.90
CA GLU A 481 53.33 -17.24 27.92
C GLU A 481 54.19 -16.50 26.87
N GLY A 482 53.81 -15.26 26.55
CA GLY A 482 54.76 -14.23 26.10
C GLY A 482 54.39 -13.50 24.79
N GLY A 483 53.94 -12.24 24.89
CA GLY A 483 53.63 -11.43 23.70
C GLY A 483 52.96 -10.08 23.95
N PHE A 484 53.46 -9.28 24.90
CA PHE A 484 52.98 -7.90 25.12
C PHE A 484 53.44 -6.96 23.99
N PHE A 485 52.51 -6.27 23.33
CA PHE A 485 52.74 -4.91 22.80
C PHE A 485 51.40 -4.16 22.61
N THR A 486 51.28 -2.99 23.23
CA THR A 486 50.11 -2.08 23.15
C THR A 486 50.20 -1.12 21.96
N PRO A 487 49.06 -0.55 21.49
CA PRO A 487 49.00 0.17 20.21
C PRO A 487 49.42 1.65 20.31
N ALA A 488 49.96 2.18 19.21
CA ALA A 488 50.25 3.60 19.05
C ALA A 488 49.07 4.35 18.42
N SER A 489 48.77 5.54 18.93
CA SER A 489 47.67 6.40 18.49
C SER A 489 48.07 7.32 17.33
N ILE A 490 47.19 7.46 16.34
CA ILE A 490 47.35 8.38 15.20
C ILE A 490 46.53 9.65 15.47
N ARG A 491 47.16 10.83 15.32
CA ARG A 491 46.48 12.14 15.37
C ARG A 491 45.94 12.52 13.97
N PRO A 492 44.79 13.22 13.87
CA PRO A 492 44.30 13.73 12.60
C PRO A 492 45.04 15.01 12.17
N GLY A 493 45.40 15.09 10.88
CA GLY A 493 45.91 16.29 10.21
C GLY A 493 44.82 17.04 9.44
N ALA A 494 45.02 18.34 9.24
CA ALA A 494 44.04 19.28 8.65
C ALA A 494 44.03 19.24 7.09
N PRO A 495 43.05 19.89 6.40
CA PRO A 495 42.63 19.52 5.05
C PRO A 495 43.45 20.14 3.90
N GLU A 496 43.48 19.44 2.76
CA GLU A 496 44.05 19.93 1.50
C GLU A 496 43.12 20.91 0.76
N SER A 497 43.72 21.86 0.05
CA SER A 497 43.03 22.86 -0.78
C SER A 497 42.87 22.38 -2.23
N PRO A 498 41.78 22.74 -2.94
CA PRO A 498 41.53 22.28 -4.31
C PRO A 498 42.36 23.05 -5.36
N PRO A 499 42.79 22.40 -6.47
CA PRO A 499 43.46 23.08 -7.57
C PRO A 499 42.47 23.90 -8.41
N GLY A 500 42.86 25.14 -8.74
CA GLY A 500 41.98 26.11 -9.41
C GLY A 500 41.87 25.97 -10.93
N HIS A 501 40.69 26.32 -11.45
CA HIS A 501 40.48 26.64 -12.87
C HIS A 501 41.18 27.95 -13.27
N PRO A 502 41.70 28.06 -14.51
CA PRO A 502 41.79 29.31 -15.24
C PRO A 502 40.61 29.47 -16.22
N ALA A 503 40.11 30.70 -16.38
CA ALA A 503 38.94 31.02 -17.22
C ALA A 503 39.28 31.97 -18.38
N THR A 504 38.43 31.93 -19.43
CA THR A 504 38.13 33.00 -20.42
C THR A 504 39.21 33.56 -21.39
N ARG A 505 39.09 33.20 -22.69
CA ARG A 505 38.71 34.01 -23.91
C ARG A 505 39.17 35.51 -24.05
N PRO A 506 39.18 36.16 -25.27
CA PRO A 506 38.57 35.79 -26.58
C PRO A 506 39.39 36.06 -27.90
N ALA A 507 38.77 35.65 -29.03
CA ALA A 507 38.87 36.00 -30.48
C ALA A 507 39.82 37.09 -31.08
N GLU A 508 40.23 36.94 -32.35
CA GLU A 508 39.81 37.77 -33.54
C GLU A 508 40.57 37.48 -34.89
N ARG A 509 39.84 37.43 -36.04
CA ARG A 509 40.22 37.54 -37.51
C ARG A 509 41.37 36.69 -38.13
N ALA A 510 41.57 36.53 -39.46
CA ALA A 510 40.77 36.36 -40.71
C ALA A 510 41.53 36.91 -41.96
N ARG A 511 41.47 36.18 -43.12
CA ARG A 511 41.95 36.52 -44.51
C ARG A 511 43.48 36.36 -44.78
N GLN A 512 44.01 36.09 -46.01
CA GLN A 512 43.45 35.81 -47.36
C GLN A 512 44.48 35.09 -48.30
N GLY A 513 44.04 34.54 -49.44
CA GLY A 513 44.86 34.09 -50.60
C GLY A 513 45.13 32.57 -50.68
N ASP A 514 45.08 31.87 -51.82
CA ASP A 514 44.85 32.28 -53.22
C ASP A 514 44.16 31.17 -54.06
N ALA A 515 43.78 31.45 -55.32
CA ALA A 515 42.90 30.60 -56.15
C ALA A 515 43.57 29.86 -57.33
N ALA A 516 42.95 28.77 -57.84
CA ALA A 516 42.75 28.52 -59.29
C ALA A 516 41.97 27.22 -59.66
N ASP A 517 41.01 27.40 -60.57
CA ASP A 517 40.52 26.51 -61.66
C ASP A 517 39.68 25.22 -61.51
N ARG A 518 38.99 24.88 -62.62
CA ARG A 518 37.79 24.00 -62.72
C ARG A 518 37.91 22.89 -63.84
N PRO A 519 36.90 22.01 -64.06
CA PRO A 519 37.11 20.61 -64.52
C PRO A 519 36.75 20.33 -65.99
N PRO A 520 36.77 19.05 -66.42
CA PRO A 520 35.54 18.47 -67.03
C PRO A 520 35.23 16.98 -66.71
N PRO A 521 34.03 16.45 -67.05
CA PRO A 521 33.58 15.08 -66.75
C PRO A 521 33.41 14.13 -67.97
N ALA A 522 33.32 12.82 -67.72
CA ALA A 522 32.82 11.80 -68.67
C ALA A 522 31.90 10.80 -67.92
N ARG A 523 30.63 10.54 -68.27
CA ARG A 523 29.97 10.03 -69.50
C ARG A 523 30.24 8.55 -69.84
N HIS A 524 29.33 7.68 -69.38
CA HIS A 524 29.02 6.41 -70.05
C HIS A 524 27.83 6.57 -71.02
N ARG A 525 27.94 6.03 -72.24
CA ARG A 525 26.83 5.63 -73.13
C ARG A 525 26.72 4.09 -73.03
N ARG A 526 25.55 3.46 -72.82
CA ARG A 526 24.52 3.09 -73.84
C ARG A 526 25.17 2.48 -75.11
N ARG A 527 24.76 1.33 -75.66
CA ARG A 527 23.40 0.80 -75.96
C ARG A 527 23.56 -0.68 -76.50
N PRO A 528 22.60 -1.33 -77.23
CA PRO A 528 21.49 -2.18 -76.72
C PRO A 528 21.41 -3.64 -77.26
N GLY A 529 20.50 -4.44 -76.68
CA GLY A 529 19.42 -5.09 -77.45
C GLY A 529 19.59 -6.55 -77.94
N ALA A 530 18.83 -7.46 -77.34
CA ALA A 530 17.94 -8.41 -78.01
C ALA A 530 16.79 -8.73 -77.04
#